data_AF-A0A5M8EQ03-F1
#
_entry.id   AF-A0A5M8EQ03-F1
#
_cell.length_a   1.000
_cell.length_b   1.000
_cell.length_c   1.000
_cell.angle_alpha   90.00
_cell.angle_beta   90.00
_cell.angle_gamma   90.00
#
_symmetry.space_group_name_H-M   'P 1'
#
loop_
_entity.id
_entity.type
_entity.pdbx_description
1 polymer ?
#
loop_
_entity_poly.entity_id
_entity_poly.type
_entity_poly.pdbx_seq_one_letter_code
_entity_poly.pdbx_strand_id
1 'polypeptide(L)'
;MSAVPVLRLPLSVDLGGFVKLLQRMQVPHRVSEEAGEQVLWVPETISDDVRVLYERFPAGDPDQQLDIPEQAPVSRPGFVQQLRHSPVTALVLLASIIVGAVTLLGENLQAMSWLTFLPFRVTGEYIQFTPLADSLASGQWWRLITPMLIHFGILHLAMNGMWYWELGRRIEVRQGGINLLGLTLLFSLVSNYAQYAYGGPGLFGGLSGVLYGLLGHCWIFQLLSPNPAYRLPRGVLVMMLVWLVLCLSGLVSMIGFGEIANAAHVGGLVIGCLTGLLGGLYSRRKSSI
;
A
#
# COMPACT_ATOMS: atom_id res chain seq x y z
N MET A 1 4.74 -23.01 15.16
CA MET A 1 4.69 -23.11 16.63
C MET A 1 3.78 -24.28 16.95
N SER A 2 4.32 -25.36 17.50
CA SER A 2 3.56 -26.52 17.98
C SER A 2 2.69 -26.06 19.15
N ALA A 3 1.38 -26.31 19.05
CA ALA A 3 0.49 -26.16 20.18
C ALA A 3 0.45 -27.49 20.94
N VAL A 4 0.59 -27.45 22.26
CA VAL A 4 0.58 -28.62 23.13
C VAL A 4 -0.60 -28.54 24.10
N PRO A 5 -1.20 -29.68 24.48
CA PRO A 5 -2.29 -29.70 25.44
C PRO A 5 -1.72 -29.50 26.86
N VAL A 6 -2.19 -28.47 27.56
CA VAL A 6 -1.70 -28.10 28.90
C VAL A 6 -2.65 -28.56 29.99
N LEU A 7 -3.96 -28.49 29.76
CA LEU A 7 -4.99 -28.94 30.69
C LEU A 7 -5.98 -29.84 29.97
N ARG A 8 -6.44 -30.88 30.67
CA ARG A 8 -7.58 -31.72 30.31
C ARG A 8 -8.50 -31.80 31.52
N LEU A 9 -9.72 -31.32 31.36
CA LEU A 9 -10.69 -31.19 32.45
C LEU A 9 -12.06 -31.70 32.01
N PRO A 10 -12.86 -32.30 32.90
CA PRO A 10 -14.24 -32.67 32.58
C PRO A 10 -15.06 -31.45 32.15
N LEU A 11 -16.05 -31.66 31.28
CA LEU A 11 -16.97 -30.59 30.83
C LEU A 11 -17.76 -29.92 31.98
N SER A 12 -17.82 -30.54 33.15
CA SER A 12 -18.45 -29.99 34.36
C SER A 12 -17.63 -28.89 35.05
N VAL A 13 -16.35 -28.74 34.72
CA VAL A 13 -15.47 -27.72 35.28
C VAL A 13 -15.57 -26.45 34.44
N ASP A 14 -15.90 -25.32 35.07
CA ASP A 14 -15.96 -24.02 34.38
C ASP A 14 -14.56 -23.43 34.20
N LEU A 15 -14.04 -23.54 32.97
CA LEU A 15 -12.78 -22.89 32.56
C LEU A 15 -12.95 -21.42 32.17
N GLY A 16 -14.17 -20.86 32.14
CA GLY A 16 -14.47 -19.54 31.60
C GLY A 16 -13.72 -18.41 32.30
N GLY A 17 -13.58 -18.48 33.63
CA GLY A 17 -12.82 -17.50 34.41
C GLY A 17 -11.33 -17.52 34.07
N PHE A 18 -10.73 -18.70 33.95
CA PHE A 18 -9.33 -18.86 33.58
C PHE A 18 -9.06 -18.45 32.12
N VAL A 19 -9.96 -18.80 31.20
CA VAL A 19 -9.87 -18.36 29.79
C VAL A 19 -9.89 -16.83 29.69
N LYS A 20 -10.75 -16.14 30.46
CA LYS A 20 -10.75 -14.67 30.53
C LYS A 20 -9.42 -14.11 31.05
N LEU A 21 -8.81 -14.77 32.03
CA LEU A 21 -7.50 -14.38 32.53
C LEU A 21 -6.41 -14.52 31.45
N LEU A 22 -6.37 -15.65 30.73
CA LEU A 22 -5.44 -15.85 29.61
C LEU A 22 -5.64 -14.83 28.49
N GLN A 23 -6.89 -14.46 28.20
CA GLN A 23 -7.22 -13.39 27.25
C GLN A 23 -6.68 -12.04 27.71
N ARG A 24 -6.85 -11.69 29.00
CA ARG A 24 -6.32 -10.45 29.59
C ARG A 24 -4.78 -10.40 29.52
N MET A 25 -4.11 -11.54 29.68
CA MET A 25 -2.65 -11.67 29.57
C MET A 25 -2.14 -11.80 28.13
N GLN A 26 -3.02 -11.80 27.12
CA GLN A 26 -2.69 -12.03 25.70
C GLN A 26 -1.93 -13.34 25.43
N VAL A 27 -2.17 -14.36 26.26
CA VAL A 27 -1.61 -15.69 26.05
C VAL A 27 -2.31 -16.34 24.86
N PRO A 28 -1.61 -16.74 23.79
CA PRO A 28 -2.21 -17.47 22.69
C PRO A 28 -2.72 -18.82 23.19
N HIS A 29 -4.02 -19.08 23.07
CA HIS A 29 -4.62 -20.32 23.53
C HIS A 29 -5.78 -20.74 22.65
N ARG A 30 -6.15 -22.01 22.72
CA ARG A 30 -7.35 -22.59 22.11
C ARG A 30 -7.94 -23.60 23.08
N VAL A 31 -9.25 -23.56 23.27
CA VAL A 31 -9.99 -24.61 23.98
C VAL A 31 -10.70 -25.48 22.94
N SER A 32 -10.55 -26.80 23.04
CA SER A 32 -11.32 -27.77 22.27
C SER A 32 -12.03 -28.74 23.21
N GLU A 33 -13.07 -29.40 22.71
CA GLU A 33 -13.70 -30.52 23.41
C GLU A 33 -13.27 -31.82 22.74
N GLU A 34 -12.69 -32.74 23.50
CA GLU A 34 -12.19 -34.04 23.02
C GLU A 34 -12.62 -35.14 23.99
N ALA A 35 -13.31 -36.16 23.47
CA ALA A 35 -13.74 -37.34 24.25
C ALA A 35 -14.51 -37.03 25.57
N GLY A 36 -15.27 -35.92 25.61
CA GLY A 36 -16.03 -35.52 26.80
C GLY A 36 -15.24 -34.68 27.81
N GLU A 37 -14.04 -34.24 27.44
CA GLU A 37 -13.19 -33.34 28.23
C GLU A 37 -12.94 -32.02 27.47
N GLN A 38 -12.78 -30.93 28.20
CA GLN A 38 -12.25 -29.66 27.70
C GLN A 38 -10.72 -29.72 27.72
N VAL A 39 -10.09 -29.43 26.58
CA VAL A 39 -8.63 -29.43 26.41
C VAL A 39 -8.15 -28.03 26.09
N LEU A 40 -7.26 -27.49 26.93
CA LEU A 40 -6.61 -26.20 26.71
C LEU A 40 -5.27 -26.40 25.99
N TRP A 41 -5.14 -25.80 24.82
CA TRP A 41 -3.94 -25.83 23.99
C TRP A 41 -3.25 -24.47 24.01
N VAL A 42 -1.93 -24.45 24.19
CA VAL A 42 -1.10 -23.24 24.10
C VAL A 42 0.23 -23.55 23.38
N PRO A 43 0.98 -22.56 22.90
CA PRO A 43 2.32 -22.76 22.39
C PRO A 43 3.24 -23.45 23.41
N GLU A 44 4.02 -24.42 22.95
CA GLU A 44 4.98 -25.18 23.77
C GLU A 44 5.94 -24.29 24.60
N THR A 45 6.29 -23.12 24.09
CA THR A 45 7.19 -22.17 24.77
C THR A 45 6.62 -21.59 26.07
N ILE A 46 5.31 -21.69 26.30
CA ILE A 46 4.61 -21.09 27.45
C ILE A 46 3.74 -22.12 28.19
N SER A 47 3.88 -23.40 27.89
CA SER A 47 3.01 -24.44 28.45
C SER A 47 3.16 -24.59 29.96
N ASP A 48 4.38 -24.49 30.47
CA ASP A 48 4.67 -24.66 31.89
C ASP A 48 4.16 -23.46 32.70
N ASP A 49 4.35 -22.25 32.18
CA ASP A 49 3.84 -21.02 32.80
C ASP A 49 2.31 -21.03 32.92
N VAL A 50 1.61 -21.49 31.87
CA VAL A 50 0.14 -21.59 31.88
C VAL A 50 -0.35 -22.65 32.86
N ARG A 51 0.39 -23.76 33.03
CA ARG A 51 0.05 -24.80 34.02
C ARG A 51 0.17 -24.28 35.44
N VAL A 52 1.27 -23.61 35.76
CA VAL A 52 1.50 -22.98 37.07
C VAL A 52 0.45 -21.88 37.32
N LEU A 53 0.10 -21.11 36.29
CA LEU A 53 -0.93 -20.08 36.40
C LEU A 53 -2.31 -20.68 36.73
N TYR A 54 -2.66 -21.81 36.11
CA TYR A 54 -3.92 -22.51 36.39
C TYR A 54 -3.97 -23.06 37.82
N GLU A 55 -2.88 -23.64 38.32
CA GLU A 55 -2.80 -24.14 39.70
C GLU A 55 -3.06 -23.03 40.72
N ARG A 56 -2.64 -21.80 40.41
CA ARG A 56 -2.79 -20.64 41.28
C ARG A 56 -4.14 -19.94 41.13
N PHE A 57 -4.69 -19.91 39.92
CA PHE A 57 -5.92 -19.18 39.57
C PHE A 57 -6.89 -20.05 38.74
N PRO A 58 -7.40 -21.18 39.28
CA PRO A 58 -8.23 -22.11 38.49
C PRO A 58 -9.58 -21.50 38.07
N ALA A 59 -10.13 -20.61 38.89
CA ALA A 59 -11.35 -19.85 38.57
C ALA A 59 -11.07 -18.51 37.85
N GLY A 60 -9.82 -18.25 37.46
CA GLY A 60 -9.33 -16.93 37.02
C GLY A 60 -8.89 -16.04 38.18
N ASP A 61 -8.74 -14.73 37.91
CA ASP A 61 -8.32 -13.70 38.87
C ASP A 61 -9.48 -12.71 39.14
N PRO A 62 -10.50 -13.10 39.93
CA PRO A 62 -11.68 -12.27 40.17
C PRO A 62 -11.36 -11.02 41.01
N ASP A 63 -10.37 -11.12 41.91
CA ASP A 63 -9.94 -10.03 42.79
C ASP A 63 -8.89 -9.11 42.16
N GLN A 64 -8.56 -9.32 40.87
CA GLN A 64 -7.54 -8.58 40.12
C GLN A 64 -6.19 -8.47 40.87
N GLN A 65 -5.76 -9.54 41.52
CA GLN A 65 -4.48 -9.59 42.23
C GLN A 65 -3.29 -9.50 41.27
N LEU A 66 -3.49 -9.88 40.00
CA LEU A 66 -2.49 -9.70 38.96
C LEU A 66 -2.58 -8.29 38.40
N ASP A 67 -1.52 -7.52 38.63
CA ASP A 67 -1.31 -6.21 38.03
C ASP A 67 -0.91 -6.36 36.55
N ILE A 68 -1.88 -6.77 35.73
CA ILE A 68 -1.73 -6.90 34.28
C ILE A 68 -2.01 -5.51 33.72
N PRO A 69 -1.02 -4.85 33.08
CA PRO A 69 -1.21 -3.54 32.48
C PRO A 69 -2.40 -3.60 31.52
N GLU A 70 -3.45 -2.83 31.81
CA GLU A 70 -4.52 -2.60 30.85
C GLU A 70 -3.88 -1.99 29.60
N GLN A 71 -3.76 -2.76 28.52
CA GLN A 71 -3.28 -2.20 27.26
C GLN A 71 -4.31 -1.15 26.84
N ALA A 72 -3.91 0.12 26.92
CA ALA A 72 -4.71 1.23 26.43
C ALA A 72 -5.22 0.88 25.03
N PRO A 73 -6.53 1.06 24.75
CA PRO A 73 -7.07 0.75 23.44
C PRO A 73 -6.23 1.49 22.40
N VAL A 74 -5.66 0.75 21.43
CA VAL A 74 -4.85 1.33 20.36
C VAL A 74 -5.77 2.22 19.54
N SER A 75 -5.86 3.51 19.91
CA SER A 75 -6.69 4.46 19.20
C SER A 75 -6.11 4.63 17.81
N ARG A 76 -6.85 4.22 16.78
CA ARG A 76 -6.45 4.51 15.41
C ARG A 76 -6.39 6.04 15.27
N PRO A 77 -5.28 6.60 14.78
CA PRO A 77 -5.17 8.05 14.63
C PRO A 77 -6.32 8.55 13.75
N GLY A 78 -6.99 9.61 14.18
CA GLY A 78 -8.10 10.20 13.43
C GLY A 78 -7.66 10.65 12.03
N PHE A 79 -8.60 10.75 11.09
CA PHE A 79 -8.30 11.11 9.70
C PHE A 79 -7.51 12.43 9.57
N VAL A 80 -7.87 13.44 10.37
CA VAL A 80 -7.16 14.73 10.45
C VAL A 80 -5.72 14.57 10.91
N GLN A 81 -5.48 13.68 11.88
CA GLN A 81 -4.14 13.39 12.37
C GLN A 81 -3.31 12.68 11.28
N GLN A 82 -3.91 11.74 10.54
CA GLN A 82 -3.24 11.09 9.41
C GLN A 82 -2.84 12.08 8.31
N LEU A 83 -3.71 13.04 7.98
CA LEU A 83 -3.39 14.11 7.03
C LEU A 83 -2.22 14.98 7.50
N ARG A 84 -2.17 15.32 8.80
CA ARG A 84 -1.05 16.09 9.38
C ARG A 84 0.27 15.33 9.34
N HIS A 85 0.24 14.00 9.42
CA HIS A 85 1.43 13.16 9.33
C HIS A 85 1.86 12.83 7.90
N SER A 86 1.03 13.10 6.89
CA SER A 86 1.34 12.82 5.48
C SER A 86 0.92 13.95 4.55
N PRO A 87 1.45 15.18 4.75
CA PRO A 87 1.07 16.35 3.99
C PRO A 87 1.41 16.25 2.50
N VAL A 88 2.56 15.68 2.12
CA VAL A 88 2.94 15.54 0.71
C VAL A 88 2.03 14.54 0.01
N THR A 89 1.71 13.44 0.67
CA THR A 89 0.71 12.47 0.16
C THR A 89 -0.62 13.18 -0.11
N ALA A 90 -1.10 13.96 0.86
CA ALA A 90 -2.33 14.71 0.74
C ALA A 90 -2.28 15.77 -0.39
N LEU A 91 -1.15 16.47 -0.55
CA LEU A 91 -0.96 17.48 -1.59
C LEU A 91 -0.99 16.89 -3.00
N VAL A 92 -0.36 15.74 -3.23
CA VAL A 92 -0.41 15.07 -4.54
C VAL A 92 -1.82 14.58 -4.85
N LEU A 93 -2.54 14.05 -3.85
CA LEU A 93 -3.94 13.66 -4.03
C LEU A 93 -4.84 14.87 -4.33
N LEU A 94 -4.65 15.97 -3.62
CA LEU A 94 -5.37 17.22 -3.86
C LEU A 94 -5.10 17.74 -5.27
N ALA A 95 -3.84 17.71 -5.72
CA ALA A 95 -3.48 18.09 -7.08
C ALA A 95 -4.16 17.19 -8.13
N SER A 96 -4.19 15.88 -7.91
CA SER A 96 -4.91 14.94 -8.80
C SER A 96 -6.42 15.19 -8.84
N ILE A 97 -7.04 15.57 -7.72
CA ILE A 97 -8.46 15.93 -7.65
C ILE A 97 -8.72 17.24 -8.40
N ILE A 98 -7.90 18.26 -8.18
CA ILE A 98 -8.01 19.56 -8.87
C ILE A 98 -7.84 19.36 -10.38
N VAL A 99 -6.82 18.62 -10.80
CA VAL A 99 -6.61 18.31 -12.22
C VAL A 99 -7.78 17.52 -12.78
N GLY A 100 -8.26 16.49 -12.07
CA GLY A 100 -9.45 15.73 -12.48
C GLY A 100 -10.70 16.60 -12.64
N ALA A 101 -10.90 17.60 -11.79
CA ALA A 101 -12.00 18.56 -11.93
C ALA A 101 -11.79 19.49 -13.14
N VAL A 102 -10.59 20.04 -13.32
CA VAL A 102 -10.25 20.94 -14.44
C VAL A 102 -10.34 20.25 -15.79
N THR A 103 -9.91 18.98 -15.87
CA THR A 103 -9.99 18.18 -17.10
C THR A 103 -11.35 17.53 -17.31
N LEU A 104 -12.33 17.74 -16.41
CA LEU A 104 -13.62 17.04 -16.40
C LEU A 104 -13.43 15.52 -16.55
N LEU A 105 -12.51 14.96 -15.77
CA LEU A 105 -12.16 13.54 -15.76
C LEU A 105 -11.81 13.00 -17.16
N GLY A 106 -11.19 13.84 -17.99
CA GLY A 106 -10.70 13.47 -19.33
C GLY A 106 -11.60 13.95 -20.48
N GLU A 107 -12.74 14.56 -20.20
CA GLU A 107 -13.64 15.06 -21.24
C GLU A 107 -13.20 16.42 -21.82
N ASN A 108 -12.53 17.26 -21.01
CA ASN A 108 -12.01 18.54 -21.46
C ASN A 108 -10.63 18.40 -22.12
N LEU A 109 -10.61 18.12 -23.41
CA LEU A 109 -9.38 17.95 -24.21
C LEU A 109 -8.48 19.19 -24.20
N GLN A 110 -9.05 20.40 -24.14
CA GLN A 110 -8.26 21.63 -24.07
C GLN A 110 -7.45 21.69 -22.77
N ALA A 111 -8.10 21.42 -21.63
CA ALA A 111 -7.43 21.38 -20.34
C ALA A 111 -6.41 20.24 -20.25
N MET A 112 -6.74 19.07 -20.80
CA MET A 112 -5.80 17.94 -20.88
C MET A 112 -4.54 18.31 -21.66
N SER A 113 -4.68 19.06 -22.76
CA SER A 113 -3.55 19.43 -23.62
C SER A 113 -2.45 20.20 -22.89
N TRP A 114 -2.70 20.78 -21.71
CA TRP A 114 -1.70 21.46 -20.89
C TRP A 114 -0.77 20.50 -20.14
N LEU A 115 -1.26 19.29 -19.84
CA LEU A 115 -0.64 18.35 -18.91
C LEU A 115 -0.24 17.01 -19.55
N THR A 116 -0.72 16.70 -20.75
CA THR A 116 -0.38 15.48 -21.48
C THR A 116 1.10 15.40 -21.85
N PHE A 117 1.58 14.17 -22.06
CA PHE A 117 2.99 13.89 -22.37
C PHE A 117 3.44 14.59 -23.65
N LEU A 118 2.63 14.53 -24.71
CA LEU A 118 2.80 15.31 -25.91
C LEU A 118 1.79 16.46 -25.94
N PRO A 119 2.20 17.67 -26.39
CA PRO A 119 1.25 18.69 -26.78
C PRO A 119 0.43 18.16 -27.95
N PHE A 120 -0.85 18.49 -27.99
CA PHE A 120 -1.70 18.12 -29.12
C PHE A 120 -2.68 19.22 -29.47
N ARG A 121 -3.18 19.16 -30.71
CA ARG A 121 -4.27 20.00 -31.19
C ARG A 121 -5.32 19.11 -31.84
N VAL A 122 -6.58 19.50 -31.67
CA VAL A 122 -7.71 18.85 -32.35
C VAL A 122 -7.93 19.60 -33.68
N THR A 123 -7.80 18.89 -34.80
CA THR A 123 -8.01 19.44 -36.15
C THR A 123 -9.07 18.59 -36.85
N GLY A 124 -10.30 19.09 -36.87
CA GLY A 124 -11.45 18.29 -37.30
C GLY A 124 -11.67 17.10 -36.34
N GLU A 125 -11.70 15.89 -36.88
CA GLU A 125 -11.87 14.65 -36.11
C GLU A 125 -10.55 14.03 -35.62
N TYR A 126 -9.42 14.66 -35.90
CA TYR A 126 -8.09 14.10 -35.62
C TYR A 126 -7.36 14.83 -34.50
N ILE A 127 -6.62 14.07 -33.70
CA ILE A 127 -5.65 14.59 -32.74
C ILE A 127 -4.27 14.56 -33.39
N GLN A 128 -3.65 15.73 -33.50
CA GLN A 128 -2.29 15.88 -34.00
C GLN A 128 -1.35 16.16 -32.83
N PHE A 129 -0.39 15.26 -32.61
CA PHE A 129 0.62 15.40 -31.58
C PHE A 129 1.83 16.18 -32.09
N THR A 130 2.32 17.10 -31.27
CA THR A 130 3.61 17.75 -31.49
C THR A 130 4.73 16.79 -31.09
N PRO A 131 5.77 16.61 -31.91
CA PRO A 131 6.90 15.74 -31.60
C PRO A 131 7.53 16.07 -30.23
N LEU A 132 8.01 15.03 -29.54
CA LEU A 132 8.63 15.19 -28.22
C LEU A 132 9.82 16.18 -28.25
N ALA A 133 10.65 16.10 -29.30
CA ALA A 133 11.80 16.98 -29.45
C ALA A 133 11.40 18.46 -29.46
N ASP A 134 10.34 18.82 -30.19
CA ASP A 134 9.85 20.19 -30.29
C ASP A 134 9.20 20.66 -28.98
N SER A 135 8.48 19.77 -28.30
CA SER A 135 7.93 20.01 -26.96
C SER A 135 9.03 20.34 -25.94
N LEU A 136 10.12 19.58 -25.94
CA LEU A 136 11.27 19.82 -25.05
C LEU A 136 12.05 21.08 -25.44
N ALA A 137 12.23 21.33 -26.75
CA ALA A 137 12.89 22.53 -27.25
C ALA A 137 12.12 23.82 -26.91
N SER A 138 10.78 23.73 -26.81
CA SER A 138 9.92 24.83 -26.38
C SER A 138 9.76 24.95 -24.85
N GLY A 139 10.54 24.20 -24.07
CA GLY A 139 10.58 24.31 -22.61
C GLY A 139 9.48 23.56 -21.87
N GLN A 140 8.75 22.65 -22.53
CA GLN A 140 7.58 21.97 -21.94
C GLN A 140 7.95 20.72 -21.12
N TRP A 141 9.02 20.80 -20.32
CA TRP A 141 9.58 19.64 -19.59
C TRP A 141 8.63 19.06 -18.54
N TRP A 142 7.71 19.86 -18.01
CA TRP A 142 6.73 19.39 -17.02
C TRP A 142 5.86 18.25 -17.57
N ARG A 143 5.67 18.18 -18.89
CA ARG A 143 4.90 17.13 -19.57
C ARG A 143 5.46 15.73 -19.40
N LEU A 144 6.74 15.61 -19.04
CA LEU A 144 7.33 14.32 -18.69
C LEU A 144 6.77 13.77 -17.38
N ILE A 145 6.19 14.63 -16.53
CA ILE A 145 5.71 14.32 -15.18
C ILE A 145 4.17 14.44 -15.09
N THR A 146 3.62 15.55 -15.56
CA THR A 146 2.22 15.93 -15.32
C THR A 146 1.14 14.95 -15.79
N PRO A 147 1.36 14.02 -16.75
CA PRO A 147 0.38 12.99 -17.06
C PRO A 147 -0.05 12.16 -15.85
N MET A 148 0.79 12.06 -14.79
CA MET A 148 0.41 11.36 -13.57
C MET A 148 -0.84 11.94 -12.87
N LEU A 149 -1.16 13.21 -13.12
CA LEU A 149 -2.28 13.90 -12.48
C LEU A 149 -3.60 13.75 -13.25
N ILE A 150 -3.55 13.40 -14.54
CA ILE A 150 -4.73 13.27 -15.41
C ILE A 150 -5.42 11.94 -15.11
N HIS A 151 -6.72 11.95 -14.85
CA HIS A 151 -7.50 10.73 -14.63
C HIS A 151 -8.74 10.69 -15.52
N PHE A 152 -9.11 9.47 -15.92
CA PHE A 152 -10.24 9.18 -16.82
C PHE A 152 -11.37 8.53 -16.02
N GLY A 153 -12.40 9.31 -15.69
CA GLY A 153 -13.52 8.87 -14.86
C GLY A 153 -13.24 8.79 -13.34
N ILE A 154 -14.33 8.77 -12.57
CA ILE A 154 -14.30 8.81 -11.09
C ILE A 154 -13.63 7.58 -10.50
N LEU A 155 -13.98 6.39 -11.01
CA LEU A 155 -13.45 5.13 -10.49
C LEU A 155 -11.92 5.06 -10.63
N HIS A 156 -11.38 5.52 -11.76
CA HIS A 156 -9.94 5.55 -12.00
C HIS A 156 -9.23 6.47 -11.00
N LEU A 157 -9.76 7.69 -10.77
CA LEU A 157 -9.23 8.62 -9.77
C LEU A 157 -9.33 8.07 -8.35
N ALA A 158 -10.48 7.49 -7.96
CA ALA A 158 -10.71 6.98 -6.62
C ALA A 158 -9.78 5.80 -6.29
N MET A 159 -9.65 4.83 -7.20
CA MET A 159 -8.76 3.69 -7.01
C MET A 159 -7.29 4.11 -6.94
N ASN A 160 -6.87 5.03 -7.80
CA ASN A 160 -5.50 5.55 -7.74
C ASN A 160 -5.24 6.33 -6.45
N GLY A 161 -6.19 7.16 -6.05
CA GLY A 161 -6.09 7.96 -4.84
C GLY A 161 -6.00 7.12 -3.58
N MET A 162 -6.81 6.05 -3.49
CA MET A 162 -6.75 5.09 -2.38
C MET A 162 -5.37 4.43 -2.26
N TRP A 163 -4.81 3.93 -3.38
CA TRP A 163 -3.50 3.28 -3.37
C TRP A 163 -2.34 4.24 -3.14
N TYR A 164 -2.44 5.46 -3.68
CA TYR A 164 -1.42 6.48 -3.44
C TYR A 164 -1.44 6.92 -1.98
N TRP A 165 -2.63 7.06 -1.38
CA TRP A 165 -2.76 7.29 0.06
C TRP A 165 -2.09 6.17 0.86
N GLU A 166 -2.39 4.91 0.55
CA GLU A 166 -1.86 3.74 1.25
C GLU A 166 -0.33 3.63 1.17
N LEU A 167 0.23 3.71 -0.03
CA LEU A 167 1.66 3.52 -0.26
C LEU A 167 2.48 4.79 0.03
N GLY A 168 1.96 5.95 -0.37
CA GLY A 168 2.59 7.26 -0.18
C GLY A 168 2.81 7.57 1.30
N ARG A 169 1.78 7.43 2.14
CA ARG A 169 1.90 7.73 3.58
C ARG A 169 2.93 6.85 4.27
N ARG A 170 3.08 5.59 3.85
CA ARG A 170 4.09 4.67 4.41
C ARG A 170 5.50 5.18 4.11
N ILE A 171 5.73 5.66 2.89
CA ILE A 171 7.01 6.22 2.48
C ILE A 171 7.25 7.56 3.16
N GLU A 172 6.26 8.43 3.21
CA GLU A 172 6.38 9.74 3.86
C GLU A 172 6.67 9.62 5.36
N VAL A 173 5.99 8.71 6.08
CA VAL A 173 6.27 8.47 7.51
C VAL A 173 7.68 7.90 7.72
N ARG A 174 8.18 7.06 6.81
CA ARG A 174 9.46 6.38 6.99
C ARG A 174 10.68 7.15 6.47
N GLN A 175 10.51 7.86 5.36
CA GLN A 175 11.59 8.54 4.63
C GLN A 175 11.37 10.06 4.54
N GLY A 176 10.22 10.60 4.97
CA GLY A 176 9.91 12.02 4.90
C GLY A 176 9.30 12.45 3.56
N GLY A 177 8.60 13.58 3.58
CA GLY A 177 7.85 14.08 2.43
C GLY A 177 8.71 14.44 1.21
N ILE A 178 9.94 14.93 1.42
CA ILE A 178 10.86 15.27 0.31
C ILE A 178 11.23 14.00 -0.48
N ASN A 179 11.50 12.89 0.21
CA ASN A 179 11.83 11.62 -0.43
C ASN A 179 10.62 11.04 -1.16
N LEU A 180 9.41 11.11 -0.56
CA LEU A 180 8.19 10.74 -1.27
C LEU A 180 7.99 11.55 -2.55
N LEU A 181 8.19 12.87 -2.48
CA LEU A 181 8.04 13.76 -3.64
C LEU A 181 9.07 13.39 -4.73
N GLY A 182 10.34 13.24 -4.37
CA GLY A 182 11.40 12.85 -5.30
C GLY A 182 11.12 11.51 -5.98
N LEU A 183 10.69 10.49 -5.22
CA LEU A 183 10.30 9.19 -5.76
C LEU A 183 9.06 9.30 -6.66
N THR A 184 8.04 10.07 -6.26
CA THR A 184 6.83 10.31 -7.06
C THR A 184 7.16 10.91 -8.42
N LEU A 185 7.99 11.96 -8.44
CA LEU A 185 8.42 12.62 -9.66
C LEU A 185 9.28 11.69 -10.54
N LEU A 186 10.22 10.95 -9.95
CA LEU A 186 11.05 9.99 -10.69
C LEU A 186 10.22 8.86 -11.31
N PHE A 187 9.29 8.29 -10.54
CA PHE A 187 8.44 7.20 -11.05
C PHE A 187 7.50 7.70 -12.13
N SER A 188 6.95 8.90 -11.97
CA SER A 188 6.16 9.55 -13.00
C SER A 188 6.95 9.71 -14.30
N LEU A 189 8.17 10.27 -14.23
CA LEU A 189 9.05 10.45 -15.36
C LEU A 189 9.29 9.14 -16.12
N VAL A 190 9.74 8.10 -15.40
CA VAL A 190 10.12 6.83 -16.01
C VAL A 190 8.89 6.09 -16.55
N SER A 191 7.78 6.07 -15.82
CA SER A 191 6.53 5.45 -16.27
C SER A 191 5.97 6.14 -17.51
N ASN A 192 5.90 7.47 -17.53
CA ASN A 192 5.37 8.20 -18.67
C ASN A 192 6.25 8.03 -19.90
N TYR A 193 7.58 8.09 -19.73
CA TYR A 193 8.51 7.85 -20.81
C TYR A 193 8.43 6.41 -21.34
N ALA A 194 8.34 5.41 -20.46
CA ALA A 194 8.19 4.01 -20.86
C ALA A 194 6.89 3.79 -21.66
N GLN A 195 5.79 4.42 -21.25
CA GLN A 195 4.53 4.36 -21.97
C GLN A 195 4.64 4.97 -23.37
N TYR A 196 5.25 6.15 -23.48
CA TYR A 196 5.45 6.80 -24.77
C TYR A 196 6.41 6.00 -25.67
N ALA A 197 7.52 5.49 -25.13
CA ALA A 197 8.51 4.75 -25.89
C ALA A 197 7.96 3.44 -26.46
N TYR A 198 7.04 2.78 -25.75
CA TYR A 198 6.43 1.52 -26.18
C TYR A 198 5.16 1.75 -27.01
N GLY A 199 4.25 2.62 -26.56
CA GLY A 199 2.94 2.85 -27.15
C GLY A 199 2.90 3.94 -28.23
N GLY A 200 3.94 4.77 -28.34
CA GLY A 200 3.97 5.91 -29.25
C GLY A 200 3.13 7.11 -28.79
N PRO A 201 2.87 8.07 -29.70
CA PRO A 201 2.01 9.22 -29.44
C PRO A 201 0.59 8.79 -29.06
N GLY A 202 0.10 9.25 -27.91
CA GLY A 202 -1.24 8.90 -27.44
C GLY A 202 -1.66 9.69 -26.20
N LEU A 203 -2.94 9.62 -25.88
CA LEU A 203 -3.49 10.14 -24.63
C LEU A 203 -3.40 9.06 -23.56
N PHE A 204 -2.61 9.32 -22.52
CA PHE A 204 -2.54 8.49 -21.33
C PHE A 204 -2.33 9.38 -20.11
N GLY A 205 -2.64 8.84 -18.94
CA GLY A 205 -2.54 9.56 -17.69
C GLY A 205 -2.95 8.70 -16.50
N GLY A 206 -2.57 9.18 -15.32
CA GLY A 206 -2.98 8.62 -14.03
C GLY A 206 -1.78 8.27 -13.17
N LEU A 207 -2.04 8.17 -11.86
CA LEU A 207 -1.00 7.85 -10.88
C LEU A 207 -0.50 6.41 -10.97
N SER A 208 -1.13 5.53 -11.76
CA SER A 208 -0.91 4.09 -11.70
C SER A 208 0.54 3.65 -11.96
N GLY A 209 1.26 4.31 -12.87
CA GLY A 209 2.70 4.08 -13.05
C GLY A 209 3.50 4.41 -11.78
N VAL A 210 3.19 5.54 -11.13
CA VAL A 210 3.76 5.93 -9.83
C VAL A 210 3.40 4.91 -8.76
N LEU A 211 2.16 4.41 -8.71
CA LEU A 211 1.73 3.40 -7.74
C LEU A 211 2.56 2.12 -7.82
N TYR A 212 2.81 1.62 -9.03
CA TYR A 212 3.67 0.47 -9.23
C TYR A 212 5.12 0.76 -8.82
N GLY A 213 5.59 1.99 -9.02
CA GLY A 213 6.87 2.45 -8.46
C GLY A 213 6.90 2.44 -6.93
N LEU A 214 5.89 2.99 -6.26
CA LEU A 214 5.82 2.98 -4.80
C LEU A 214 5.69 1.54 -4.25
N LEU A 215 4.93 0.69 -4.94
CA LEU A 215 4.79 -0.74 -4.61
C LEU A 215 6.14 -1.45 -4.69
N GLY A 216 6.84 -1.33 -5.83
CA GLY A 216 8.16 -1.94 -6.03
C GLY A 216 9.19 -1.42 -5.02
N HIS A 217 9.17 -0.12 -4.75
CA HIS A 217 10.04 0.51 -3.76
C HIS A 217 9.80 -0.06 -2.36
N CYS A 218 8.55 -0.04 -1.88
CA CYS A 218 8.19 -0.59 -0.58
C CYS A 218 8.56 -2.06 -0.47
N TRP A 219 8.26 -2.85 -1.51
CA TRP A 219 8.49 -4.29 -1.52
C TRP A 219 9.99 -4.63 -1.40
N ILE A 220 10.83 -4.09 -2.28
CA ILE A 220 12.26 -4.42 -2.28
C ILE A 220 12.98 -3.81 -1.09
N PHE A 221 12.62 -2.57 -0.68
CA PHE A 221 13.18 -1.98 0.52
C PHE A 221 12.90 -2.85 1.75
N GLN A 222 11.66 -3.33 1.91
CA GLN A 222 11.25 -4.16 3.03
C GLN A 222 12.01 -5.48 3.12
N LEU A 223 12.42 -6.07 1.99
CA LEU A 223 13.22 -7.29 1.96
C LEU A 223 14.66 -7.05 2.47
N LEU A 224 15.21 -5.87 2.24
CA LEU A 224 16.61 -5.55 2.55
C LEU A 224 16.81 -4.88 3.90
N SER A 225 15.86 -4.04 4.31
CA SER A 225 15.88 -3.30 5.57
C SER A 225 14.48 -3.32 6.20
N PRO A 226 14.07 -4.46 6.81
CA PRO A 226 12.71 -4.64 7.33
C PRO A 226 12.27 -3.52 8.25
N ASN A 227 11.10 -2.94 7.98
CA ASN A 227 10.54 -1.85 8.75
C ASN A 227 9.00 -1.98 8.90
N PRO A 228 8.43 -1.71 10.09
CA PRO A 228 6.97 -1.76 10.28
C PRO A 228 6.17 -0.93 9.27
N ALA A 229 6.68 0.24 8.84
CA ALA A 229 6.00 1.10 7.88
C ALA A 229 5.85 0.45 6.49
N TYR A 230 6.84 -0.33 6.04
CA TYR A 230 6.85 -1.00 4.72
C TYR A 230 6.35 -2.43 4.72
N ARG A 231 5.91 -2.94 5.87
CA ARG A 231 5.22 -4.22 5.94
C ARG A 231 3.84 -4.09 5.28
N LEU A 232 3.79 -4.40 3.99
CA LEU A 232 2.55 -4.54 3.22
C LEU A 232 1.89 -5.90 3.54
N PRO A 233 0.56 -5.95 3.69
CA PRO A 233 -0.15 -7.22 3.74
C PRO A 233 0.15 -8.03 2.47
N ARG A 234 0.47 -9.32 2.63
CA ARG A 234 0.80 -10.19 1.49
C ARG A 234 -0.31 -10.18 0.42
N GLY A 235 -1.56 -10.18 0.85
CA GLY A 235 -2.72 -10.10 -0.05
C GLY A 235 -2.74 -8.84 -0.93
N VAL A 236 -2.31 -7.68 -0.40
CA VAL A 236 -2.25 -6.42 -1.16
C VAL A 236 -1.20 -6.52 -2.27
N LEU A 237 0.01 -6.97 -1.95
CA LEU A 237 1.08 -7.14 -2.94
C LEU A 237 0.64 -8.11 -4.05
N VAL A 238 0.12 -9.30 -3.67
CA VAL A 238 -0.34 -10.30 -4.62
C VAL A 238 -1.46 -9.75 -5.50
N MET A 239 -2.46 -9.09 -4.91
CA MET A 239 -3.57 -8.50 -5.65
C MET A 239 -3.10 -7.45 -6.66
N MET A 240 -2.20 -6.53 -6.30
CA MET A 240 -1.69 -5.52 -7.23
C MET A 240 -0.85 -6.13 -8.36
N LEU A 241 -0.10 -7.20 -8.10
CA LEU A 241 0.64 -7.93 -9.13
C LEU A 241 -0.28 -8.74 -10.04
N VAL A 242 -1.31 -9.38 -9.50
CA VAL A 242 -2.35 -10.06 -10.30
C VAL A 242 -3.09 -9.04 -11.17
N TRP A 243 -3.45 -7.88 -10.60
CA TRP A 243 -4.05 -6.78 -11.35
C TRP A 243 -3.16 -6.33 -12.51
N LEU A 244 -1.84 -6.24 -12.29
CA LEU A 244 -0.89 -5.91 -13.36
C LEU A 244 -0.95 -6.92 -14.51
N VAL A 245 -0.90 -8.21 -14.19
CA VAL A 245 -0.95 -9.29 -15.18
C VAL A 245 -2.28 -9.28 -15.94
N LEU A 246 -3.39 -9.01 -15.26
CA LEU A 246 -4.71 -8.87 -15.90
C LEU A 246 -4.79 -7.66 -16.84
N CYS A 247 -4.15 -6.54 -16.49
CA CYS A 247 -4.06 -5.39 -17.37
C CYS A 247 -3.19 -5.70 -18.60
N LEU A 248 -2.05 -6.37 -18.39
CA LEU A 248 -1.12 -6.77 -19.45
C LEU A 248 -1.72 -7.78 -20.44
N SER A 249 -2.66 -8.62 -20.00
CA SER A 249 -3.32 -9.59 -20.87
C SER A 249 -4.35 -8.98 -21.82
N GLY A 250 -4.69 -7.69 -21.64
CA GLY A 250 -5.70 -6.99 -22.44
C GLY A 250 -7.15 -7.34 -22.07
N LEU A 251 -7.38 -8.26 -21.11
CA LEU A 251 -8.73 -8.65 -20.69
C LEU A 251 -9.54 -7.45 -20.19
N VAL A 252 -8.89 -6.56 -19.44
CA VAL A 252 -9.54 -5.39 -18.84
C VAL A 252 -9.97 -4.39 -19.92
N SER A 253 -9.15 -4.18 -20.95
CA SER A 253 -9.51 -3.37 -22.12
C SER A 253 -10.72 -3.97 -22.85
N MET A 254 -10.77 -5.30 -23.02
CA MET A 254 -11.89 -6.00 -23.68
C MET A 254 -13.23 -5.87 -22.95
N ILE A 255 -13.21 -5.70 -21.63
CA ILE A 255 -14.43 -5.58 -20.79
C ILE A 255 -14.92 -4.11 -20.72
N GLY A 256 -14.26 -3.18 -21.42
CA GLY A 256 -14.74 -1.80 -21.58
C GLY A 256 -14.17 -0.79 -20.59
N PHE A 257 -13.07 -1.11 -19.91
CA PHE A 257 -12.38 -0.16 -19.01
C PHE A 257 -11.42 0.82 -19.74
N GLY A 258 -11.38 0.78 -21.07
CA GLY A 258 -10.52 1.64 -21.89
C GLY A 258 -9.08 1.13 -22.00
N GLU A 259 -8.27 1.83 -22.79
CA GLU A 259 -6.85 1.49 -23.00
C GLU A 259 -6.02 1.72 -21.72
N ILE A 260 -5.29 0.69 -21.31
CA ILE A 260 -4.46 0.73 -20.10
C ILE A 260 -3.02 1.01 -20.48
N ALA A 261 -2.42 1.97 -19.78
CA ALA A 261 -1.02 2.32 -19.90
C ALA A 261 -0.09 1.26 -19.26
N ASN A 262 -0.09 0.06 -19.83
CA ASN A 262 0.63 -1.10 -19.32
C ASN A 262 2.15 -0.91 -19.24
N ALA A 263 2.75 -0.24 -20.22
CA ALA A 263 4.17 0.07 -20.19
C ALA A 263 4.51 1.09 -19.08
N ALA A 264 3.58 1.99 -18.73
CA ALA A 264 3.73 2.86 -17.56
C ALA A 264 3.81 2.06 -16.26
N HIS A 265 2.96 1.03 -16.10
CA HIS A 265 2.94 0.18 -14.91
C HIS A 265 4.22 -0.63 -14.76
N VAL A 266 4.66 -1.28 -15.84
CA VAL A 266 5.90 -2.09 -15.83
C VAL A 266 7.11 -1.18 -15.61
N GLY A 267 7.21 -0.06 -16.33
CA GLY A 267 8.29 0.91 -16.14
C GLY A 267 8.34 1.43 -14.71
N GLY A 268 7.18 1.74 -14.13
CA GLY A 268 7.02 2.13 -12.73
C GLY A 268 7.52 1.07 -11.75
N LEU A 269 7.05 -0.17 -11.89
CA LEU A 269 7.46 -1.28 -11.03
C LEU A 269 8.98 -1.50 -11.06
N VAL A 270 9.59 -1.47 -12.25
CA VAL A 270 11.03 -1.67 -12.43
C VAL A 270 11.84 -0.57 -11.73
N ILE A 271 11.52 0.71 -11.95
CA ILE A 271 12.23 1.81 -11.28
C ILE A 271 11.96 1.81 -9.76
N GLY A 272 10.75 1.42 -9.36
CA GLY A 272 10.40 1.20 -7.96
C GLY A 272 11.29 0.17 -7.29
N CYS A 273 11.39 -1.02 -7.87
CA CYS A 273 12.26 -2.09 -7.39
C CYS A 273 13.73 -1.64 -7.32
N LEU A 274 14.23 -0.90 -8.32
CA LEU A 274 15.59 -0.37 -8.33
C LEU A 274 15.83 0.62 -7.19
N THR A 275 14.94 1.60 -7.00
CA THR A 275 15.08 2.56 -5.89
C THR A 275 14.91 1.90 -4.53
N GLY A 276 14.04 0.89 -4.42
CA GLY A 276 13.89 0.08 -3.21
C GLY A 276 15.16 -0.73 -2.90
N LEU A 277 15.83 -1.27 -3.92
CA LEU A 277 17.12 -1.95 -3.80
C LEU A 277 18.18 -1.00 -3.26
N LEU A 278 18.37 0.15 -3.92
CA LEU A 278 19.38 1.14 -3.55
C LEU A 278 19.12 1.72 -2.15
N GLY A 279 17.88 2.14 -1.88
CA GLY A 279 17.47 2.68 -0.59
C GLY A 279 17.58 1.66 0.54
N GLY A 280 17.17 0.41 0.29
CA GLY A 280 17.29 -0.69 1.24
C GLY A 280 18.74 -1.03 1.59
N LEU A 281 19.63 -1.10 0.59
CA LEU A 281 21.07 -1.32 0.79
C LEU A 281 21.72 -0.17 1.58
N TYR A 282 21.38 1.08 1.24
CA TYR A 282 21.88 2.25 1.96
C TYR A 282 21.43 2.25 3.43
N SER A 283 20.14 1.99 3.69
CA SER A 283 19.58 1.89 5.03
C SER A 283 20.24 0.78 5.85
N ARG A 284 20.43 -0.40 5.26
CA ARG A 284 21.08 -1.53 5.93
C ARG A 284 22.53 -1.22 6.34
N ARG A 285 23.30 -0.56 5.47
CA ARG A 285 24.68 -0.15 5.77
C ARG A 285 24.74 0.86 6.91
N LYS A 286 23.82 1.83 6.94
CA LYS A 286 23.75 2.82 8.02
C LYS A 286 23.43 2.18 9.37
N SER A 287 22.62 1.12 9.41
CA SER A 287 22.31 0.40 10.65
C SER A 287 23.40 -0.56 11.13
N SER A 288 24.43 -0.83 10.32
CA SER A 288 25.56 -1.69 10.68
C SER A 288 26.81 -0.94 11.16
N ILE A 289 26.76 0.39 11.17
CA ILE A 289 27.79 1.31 11.68
C ILE A 289 27.26 1.88 12.99
#